data_AF-A0A3E0DAK2-F1
#
_entry.id   AF-A0A3E0DAK2-F1
#
_cell.length_a   1.000
_cell.length_b   1.000
_cell.length_c   1.000
_cell.angle_alpha   90.00
_cell.angle_beta   90.00
_cell.angle_gamma   90.00
#
_symmetry.space_group_name_H-M   'P 1'
#
loop_
_entity.id
_entity.type
_entity.pdbx_description
1 polymer ?
#
loop_
_entity_poly.entity_id
_entity_poly.type
_entity_poly.pdbx_seq_one_letter_code
_entity_poly.pdbx_strand_id
1 'polypeptide(L)'
;MLETSGKQRIDIDRFLPHTPLRIVVDHTGEEVTDSYSVTMLNKSVVLGRMDSLLNNGAFVETVLPDMISSATEIAEEMGEREIEKGLERMKRTLIMKSIGLPHCKKRTKTSCPMKFRQLLKNEIPYPPLSKKQEYDWML
;
A
#
# COMPACT_ATOMS: atom_id res chain seq x y z
N MET A 1 3.31 4.22 -9.39
CA MET A 1 3.81 4.67 -8.07
C MET A 1 2.63 4.57 -7.11
N LEU A 2 2.77 3.85 -5.99
CA LEU A 2 1.67 3.71 -5.03
C LEU A 2 1.69 4.90 -4.07
N GLU A 3 0.63 5.69 -4.10
CA GLU A 3 0.51 6.92 -3.31
C GLU A 3 -0.83 6.96 -2.59
N THR A 4 -0.84 7.57 -1.41
CA THR A 4 -2.06 7.74 -0.61
C THR A 4 -2.49 9.20 -0.54
N SER A 5 -3.69 9.49 -1.01
CA SER A 5 -4.32 10.80 -0.84
C SER A 5 -4.98 10.92 0.53
N GLY A 6 -4.21 11.22 1.57
CA GLY A 6 -4.70 11.44 2.94
C GLY A 6 -4.83 12.91 3.32
N LYS A 7 -5.84 13.29 4.13
CA LYS A 7 -5.81 14.58 4.86
C LYS A 7 -4.64 14.57 5.83
N GLN A 8 -3.94 15.70 5.99
CA GLN A 8 -2.77 15.96 6.88
C GLN A 8 -2.83 15.40 8.33
N ARG A 9 -3.98 14.88 8.78
CA ARG A 9 -4.19 14.38 10.15
C ARG A 9 -4.21 12.87 10.27
N ILE A 10 -4.08 12.13 9.16
CA ILE A 10 -4.02 10.66 9.17
C ILE A 10 -2.59 10.28 8.79
N ASP A 11 -1.86 9.70 9.74
CA ASP A 11 -0.44 9.29 9.62
C ASP A 11 -0.35 7.96 8.84
N ILE A 12 -0.93 7.93 7.62
CA ILE A 12 -1.06 6.74 6.75
C ILE A 12 0.31 6.30 6.24
N ASP A 13 1.18 7.27 5.94
CA ASP A 13 2.54 7.05 5.45
C ASP A 13 3.37 6.13 6.37
N ARG A 14 3.00 6.01 7.66
CA ARG A 14 3.64 5.06 8.57
C ARG A 14 3.44 3.60 8.17
N PHE A 15 2.30 3.31 7.57
CA PHE A 15 1.85 1.94 7.28
C PHE A 15 1.95 1.64 5.79
N LEU A 16 1.79 2.66 4.96
CA LEU A 16 1.94 2.59 3.51
C LEU A 16 2.77 3.79 3.01
N PRO A 17 4.11 3.76 3.17
CA PRO A 17 4.96 4.83 2.67
C PRO A 17 4.94 4.85 1.14
N HIS A 18 5.40 5.96 0.54
CA HIS A 18 5.61 6.06 -0.91
C HIS A 18 6.52 4.92 -1.40
N THR A 19 5.91 3.88 -1.94
CA THR A 19 6.57 2.63 -2.29
C THR A 19 6.58 2.52 -3.82
N PRO A 20 7.75 2.67 -4.47
CA PRO A 20 7.85 2.45 -5.90
C PRO A 20 7.68 0.95 -6.19
N LEU A 21 6.69 0.62 -7.02
CA LEU A 21 6.53 -0.72 -7.58
C LEU A 21 7.28 -0.77 -8.91
N ARG A 22 8.19 -1.73 -9.05
CA ARG A 22 8.94 -1.99 -10.27
C ARG A 22 8.37 -3.23 -10.93
N ILE A 23 8.06 -3.13 -12.21
CA ILE A 23 7.48 -4.20 -13.01
C ILE A 23 8.25 -4.21 -14.34
N VAL A 24 8.69 -5.39 -14.76
CA VAL A 24 9.27 -5.61 -16.08
C VAL A 24 8.36 -6.58 -16.80
N VAL A 25 7.90 -6.18 -17.98
CA VAL A 25 7.03 -6.99 -18.84
C VAL A 25 7.75 -7.20 -20.17
N ASP A 26 7.63 -8.38 -20.76
CA ASP A 26 8.13 -8.64 -22.10
C ASP A 26 7.07 -8.37 -23.19
N HIS A 27 7.43 -8.64 -24.44
CA HIS A 27 6.55 -8.39 -25.59
C HIS A 27 5.35 -9.35 -25.70
N THR A 28 5.28 -10.41 -24.88
CA THR A 28 4.10 -11.30 -24.81
C THR A 28 3.14 -10.88 -23.71
N GLY A 29 3.51 -9.88 -22.90
CA GLY A 29 2.72 -9.40 -21.77
C GLY A 29 3.03 -10.13 -20.46
N GLU A 30 4.08 -10.95 -20.40
CA GLU A 30 4.43 -11.72 -19.22
C GLU A 30 5.29 -10.92 -18.23
N GLU A 31 5.04 -11.13 -16.93
CA GLU A 31 5.80 -10.54 -15.83
C GLU A 31 7.17 -11.25 -15.70
N VAL A 32 8.25 -10.48 -15.84
CA VAL A 32 9.63 -11.00 -15.85
C VAL A 32 10.55 -10.23 -14.91
N THR A 33 10.02 -9.54 -13.91
CA THR A 33 10.80 -8.64 -13.03
C THR A 33 11.96 -9.34 -12.33
N ASP A 34 11.73 -10.57 -11.87
CA ASP A 34 12.75 -11.36 -11.15
C ASP A 34 13.90 -11.81 -12.06
N SER A 35 13.62 -12.05 -13.34
CA SER A 35 14.62 -12.39 -14.35
C SER A 35 15.54 -11.21 -14.68
N TYR A 36 15.07 -9.98 -14.49
CA TYR A 36 15.80 -8.75 -14.80
C TYR A 36 16.14 -7.97 -13.53
N SER A 37 17.24 -8.33 -12.87
CA SER A 37 17.73 -7.57 -11.70
C SER A 37 18.17 -6.15 -12.07
N VAL A 38 18.01 -5.21 -11.13
CA VAL A 38 18.46 -3.80 -11.30
C VAL A 38 19.95 -3.74 -11.61
N THR A 39 20.76 -4.56 -10.93
CA THR A 39 22.20 -4.63 -11.13
C THR A 39 22.59 -5.11 -12.52
N MET A 40 21.80 -6.01 -13.11
CA MET A 40 22.03 -6.51 -14.46
C MET A 40 21.70 -5.42 -15.48
N LEU A 41 20.49 -4.83 -15.40
CA LEU A 41 20.06 -3.77 -16.32
C LEU A 41 21.01 -2.56 -16.30
N ASN A 42 21.44 -2.12 -15.12
CA ASN A 42 22.36 -0.98 -15.00
C ASN A 42 23.73 -1.23 -15.65
N LYS A 43 24.13 -2.49 -15.83
CA LYS A 43 25.41 -2.85 -16.45
C LYS A 43 25.26 -3.20 -17.94
N SER A 44 24.11 -3.72 -18.35
CA SER A 44 23.90 -4.30 -19.69
C SER A 44 23.20 -3.38 -20.68
N VAL A 45 22.53 -2.32 -20.22
CA VAL A 45 21.79 -1.41 -21.09
C VAL A 45 22.75 -0.40 -21.72
N VAL A 46 22.69 -0.29 -23.05
CA VAL A 46 23.45 0.69 -23.86
C VAL A 46 22.45 1.56 -24.61
N LEU A 47 22.77 2.84 -24.80
CA LEU A 47 21.95 3.74 -25.63
C LEU A 47 21.88 3.22 -27.08
N GLY A 48 20.68 2.89 -27.52
CA GLY A 48 20.36 2.55 -28.90
C GLY A 48 19.75 3.72 -29.67
N ARG A 49 19.62 3.58 -31.00
CA ARG A 49 18.86 4.53 -31.83
C ARG A 49 17.36 4.19 -31.76
N MET A 50 16.54 5.16 -31.39
CA MET A 50 15.09 4.97 -31.24
C MET A 50 14.34 4.94 -32.58
N ASP A 51 14.92 5.54 -33.63
CA ASP A 51 14.25 5.72 -34.94
C ASP A 51 13.77 4.40 -35.55
N SER A 52 14.55 3.32 -35.41
CA SER A 52 14.17 2.00 -35.93
C SER A 52 12.99 1.36 -35.20
N LEU A 53 12.79 1.69 -33.93
CA LEU A 53 11.66 1.18 -33.15
C LEU A 53 10.39 1.98 -33.46
N LEU A 54 10.51 3.30 -33.62
CA LEU A 54 9.38 4.18 -33.93
C LEU A 54 8.86 3.98 -35.37
N ASN A 55 9.74 3.60 -36.30
CA ASN A 55 9.33 3.28 -37.68
C ASN A 55 8.65 1.91 -37.81
N ASN A 56 8.63 1.10 -36.74
CA ASN A 56 7.92 -0.18 -36.74
C ASN A 56 6.47 0.03 -36.28
N GLY A 57 5.55 0.10 -37.25
CA GLY A 57 4.12 0.30 -36.98
C GLY A 57 3.53 -0.74 -36.04
N ALA A 58 3.86 -2.03 -36.20
CA ALA A 58 3.35 -3.08 -35.31
C ALA A 58 3.83 -2.90 -33.86
N PHE A 59 5.09 -2.46 -33.67
CA PHE A 59 5.59 -2.20 -32.33
C PHE A 59 4.85 -1.04 -31.64
N VAL A 60 4.61 0.05 -32.38
CA VAL A 60 4.00 1.28 -31.84
C VAL A 60 2.47 1.14 -31.66
N GLU A 61 1.79 0.47 -32.60
CA GLU A 61 0.33 0.39 -32.62
C GLU A 61 -0.23 -0.77 -31.80
N THR A 62 0.53 -1.85 -31.61
CA THR A 62 0.04 -3.05 -30.91
C THR A 62 0.92 -3.43 -29.73
N VAL A 63 2.20 -3.78 -29.96
CA VAL A 63 3.04 -4.40 -28.94
C VAL A 63 3.24 -3.49 -27.73
N LEU A 64 3.58 -2.23 -27.96
CA LEU A 64 3.83 -1.28 -26.86
C LEU A 64 2.54 -0.97 -26.07
N PRO A 65 1.39 -0.66 -26.69
CA PRO A 65 0.12 -0.56 -25.97
C PRO A 65 -0.26 -1.81 -25.18
N ASP A 66 -0.10 -3.01 -25.77
CA ASP A 66 -0.43 -4.27 -25.12
C ASP A 66 0.46 -4.50 -23.88
N MET A 67 1.77 -4.25 -24.01
CA MET A 67 2.71 -4.32 -22.88
C MET A 67 2.33 -3.35 -21.75
N ILE A 68 1.91 -2.12 -22.09
CA ILE A 68 1.46 -1.14 -21.09
C ILE A 68 0.18 -1.61 -20.41
N SER A 69 -0.76 -2.19 -21.16
CA SER A 69 -1.99 -2.77 -20.61
C SER A 69 -1.69 -3.88 -19.61
N SER A 70 -0.89 -4.88 -20.01
CA SER A 70 -0.49 -5.98 -19.13
C SER A 70 0.27 -5.48 -17.90
N ALA A 71 1.21 -4.55 -18.08
CA ALA A 71 1.93 -3.94 -16.96
C ALA A 71 1.02 -3.21 -15.99
N THR A 72 -0.08 -2.60 -16.47
CA THR A 72 -1.05 -1.90 -15.64
C THR A 72 -1.84 -2.88 -14.78
N GLU A 73 -2.33 -3.98 -15.37
CA GLU A 73 -3.04 -5.04 -14.64
C GLU A 73 -2.17 -5.64 -13.54
N ILE A 74 -0.91 -5.95 -13.85
CA ILE A 74 0.05 -6.46 -12.87
C ILE A 74 0.30 -5.41 -11.76
N ALA A 75 0.39 -4.14 -12.12
CA ALA A 75 0.60 -3.06 -11.16
C ALA A 75 -0.54 -2.90 -10.16
N GLU A 76 -1.78 -3.06 -10.63
CA GLU A 76 -2.97 -3.03 -9.79
C GLU A 76 -2.95 -4.19 -8.78
N GLU A 77 -2.69 -5.42 -9.24
CA GLU A 77 -2.61 -6.59 -8.36
C GLU A 77 -1.47 -6.46 -7.32
N MET A 78 -0.31 -5.97 -7.73
CA MET A 78 0.80 -5.69 -6.80
C MET A 78 0.45 -4.57 -5.81
N GLY A 79 -0.25 -3.55 -6.28
CA GLY A 79 -0.73 -2.43 -5.45
C GLY A 79 -1.67 -2.89 -4.36
N GLU A 80 -2.67 -3.72 -4.69
CA GLU A 80 -3.62 -4.29 -3.73
C GLU A 80 -2.91 -5.10 -2.64
N ARG A 81 -1.94 -5.94 -3.04
CA ARG A 81 -1.12 -6.73 -2.09
C ARG A 81 -0.33 -5.85 -1.12
N GLU A 82 0.26 -4.75 -1.59
CA GLU A 82 0.97 -3.82 -0.71
C GLU A 82 0.02 -3.03 0.22
N ILE A 83 -1.17 -2.67 -0.26
CA ILE A 83 -2.21 -2.05 0.56
C ILE A 83 -2.63 -3.01 1.68
N GLU A 84 -2.86 -4.29 1.38
CA GLU A 84 -3.23 -5.30 2.37
C GLU A 84 -2.14 -5.48 3.43
N LYS A 85 -0.87 -5.58 3.01
CA LYS A 85 0.27 -5.61 3.94
C LYS A 85 0.33 -4.35 4.81
N GLY A 86 0.08 -3.18 4.24
CA GLY A 86 -0.01 -1.92 4.98
C GLY A 86 -1.11 -1.96 6.05
N LEU A 87 -2.29 -2.48 5.69
CA LEU A 87 -3.43 -2.64 6.60
C LEU A 87 -3.11 -3.62 7.74
N GLU A 88 -2.42 -4.73 7.46
CA GLU A 88 -1.97 -5.66 8.50
C GLU A 88 -1.00 -5.00 9.47
N ARG A 89 -0.01 -4.26 8.98
CA ARG A 89 0.96 -3.52 9.80
C ARG A 89 0.24 -2.54 10.72
N MET A 90 -0.77 -1.84 10.20
CA MET A 90 -1.61 -0.92 10.97
C MET A 90 -2.36 -1.66 12.08
N LYS A 91 -3.09 -2.74 11.74
CA LYS A 91 -3.84 -3.54 12.71
C LYS A 91 -2.95 -4.08 13.84
N ARG A 92 -1.81 -4.69 13.52
CA ARG A 92 -0.87 -5.23 14.52
C ARG A 92 -0.35 -4.13 15.44
N THR A 93 0.01 -2.98 14.89
CA THR A 93 0.53 -1.83 15.67
C THR A 93 -0.53 -1.27 16.62
N LEU A 94 -1.78 -1.13 16.16
CA LEU A 94 -2.87 -0.63 16.99
C LEU A 94 -3.26 -1.62 18.10
N ILE A 95 -3.30 -2.92 17.81
CA ILE A 95 -3.55 -3.97 18.81
C ILE A 95 -2.44 -4.01 19.85
N MET A 96 -1.17 -3.96 19.44
CA MET A 96 -0.05 -3.93 20.39
C MET A 96 -0.13 -2.70 21.31
N LYS A 97 -0.47 -1.53 20.76
CA LYS A 97 -0.68 -0.30 21.54
C LYS A 97 -1.86 -0.42 22.51
N SER A 98 -2.98 -1.02 22.08
CA SER A 98 -4.17 -1.22 22.93
C SER A 98 -3.93 -2.17 24.10
N ILE A 99 -3.16 -3.24 23.89
CA ILE A 99 -2.76 -4.21 24.93
C ILE A 99 -1.69 -3.65 25.88
N GLY A 100 -0.93 -2.61 25.47
CA GLY A 100 0.01 -1.88 26.33
C GLY A 100 -0.64 -0.84 27.26
N LEU A 101 -1.87 -0.39 26.95
CA LEU A 101 -2.62 0.58 27.75
C LEU A 101 -3.12 0.12 29.15
N PRO A 102 -3.42 -1.17 29.47
CA PRO A 102 -3.79 -1.57 30.82
C PRO A 102 -2.63 -1.43 31.82
N HIS A 103 -1.36 -1.33 31.35
CA HIS A 103 -0.23 -0.99 32.22
C HIS A 103 -0.24 0.50 32.64
N CYS A 104 -0.81 1.39 31.82
CA CYS A 104 -0.97 2.81 32.12
C CYS A 104 -2.14 3.14 33.08
N LYS A 105 -3.03 2.20 33.40
CA LYS A 105 -4.09 2.44 34.41
C LYS A 105 -3.59 2.43 35.85
N LYS A 106 -2.41 1.86 36.12
CA LYS A 106 -1.93 1.59 37.50
C LYS A 106 -0.88 2.57 38.04
N ARG A 107 -0.40 3.54 37.26
CA ARG A 107 0.53 4.57 37.75
C ARG A 107 0.07 5.98 37.38
N THR A 108 -0.28 6.75 38.42
CA THR A 108 -0.42 8.21 38.51
C THR A 108 -1.71 8.85 37.98
N LYS A 109 -2.45 9.50 38.90
CA LYS A 109 -3.69 10.28 38.72
C LYS A 109 -3.54 11.57 37.88
N THR A 110 -2.37 11.84 37.29
CA THR A 110 -2.08 13.14 36.65
C THR A 110 -1.60 13.05 35.20
N SER A 111 -1.45 11.86 34.62
CA SER A 111 -0.91 11.70 33.26
C SER A 111 -1.82 10.85 32.38
N CYS A 112 -3.04 11.30 32.15
CA CYS A 112 -3.83 10.79 31.02
C CYS A 112 -4.42 12.01 30.28
N PRO A 113 -3.73 12.55 29.27
CA PRO A 113 -4.23 13.72 28.57
C PRO A 113 -5.46 13.31 27.76
N MET A 114 -6.48 14.20 27.76
CA MET A 114 -7.75 14.07 27.04
C MET A 114 -7.67 13.71 25.54
N LYS A 115 -6.46 13.64 24.97
CA LYS A 115 -6.17 13.30 23.58
C LYS A 115 -6.61 11.89 23.17
N PHE A 116 -6.76 10.95 24.12
CA PHE A 116 -7.15 9.57 23.81
C PHE A 116 -8.58 9.46 23.26
N ARG A 117 -9.49 10.31 23.74
CA ARG A 117 -10.90 10.33 23.28
C ARG A 117 -11.04 10.90 21.88
N GLN A 118 -10.08 11.72 21.44
CA GLN A 118 -10.05 12.32 20.11
C GLN A 118 -9.50 11.33 19.06
N LEU A 119 -8.56 10.47 19.44
CA LEU A 119 -7.97 9.44 18.57
C LEU A 119 -9.02 8.41 18.13
N LEU A 120 -9.84 7.91 19.07
CA LEU A 120 -10.92 6.97 18.75
C LEU A 120 -12.05 7.56 17.89
N LYS A 121 -12.29 8.88 17.97
CA LYS A 121 -13.33 9.54 17.17
C LYS A 121 -12.93 9.80 15.71
N ASN A 122 -11.63 9.83 15.42
CA ASN A 122 -11.12 10.22 14.11
C ASN A 122 -10.65 9.02 13.26
N GLU A 123 -10.53 7.82 13.83
CA GLU A 123 -9.87 6.67 13.16
C GLU A 123 -10.81 5.53 12.71
N ILE A 124 -12.14 5.62 12.88
CA ILE A 124 -13.05 4.55 12.43
C ILE A 124 -14.37 5.14 11.87
N PRO A 125 -14.67 4.99 10.56
CA PRO A 125 -16.07 5.01 10.12
C PRO A 125 -16.71 3.72 10.62
N TYR A 126 -17.36 3.77 11.78
CA TYR A 126 -18.12 2.62 12.26
C TYR A 126 -19.28 2.38 11.27
N PRO A 127 -19.47 1.17 10.71
CA PRO A 127 -20.81 0.81 10.25
C PRO A 127 -21.75 0.86 11.46
N PRO A 128 -22.99 1.34 11.31
CA PRO A 128 -23.91 1.48 12.43
C PRO A 128 -24.11 0.12 13.10
N LEU A 129 -23.64 -0.01 14.34
CA LEU A 129 -23.93 -1.17 15.18
C LEU A 129 -25.45 -1.29 15.30
N SER A 130 -26.02 -2.36 14.74
CA SER A 130 -27.41 -2.70 15.03
C SER A 130 -27.54 -2.91 16.54
N LYS A 131 -28.62 -2.39 17.12
CA LYS A 131 -28.87 -2.24 18.58
C LYS A 131 -29.00 -3.56 19.37
N LYS A 132 -28.36 -4.66 18.96
CA LYS A 132 -28.64 -6.01 19.48
C LYS A 132 -27.50 -6.71 20.24
N GLN A 133 -26.37 -6.06 20.49
CA GLN A 133 -25.27 -6.65 21.26
C GLN A 133 -24.77 -5.75 22.41
N GLU A 134 -25.70 -5.22 23.21
CA GLU A 134 -25.35 -4.33 24.34
C GLU A 134 -25.39 -5.00 25.72
N TYR A 135 -25.73 -6.29 25.84
CA TYR A 135 -25.78 -6.97 27.15
C TYR A 135 -25.37 -8.44 27.09
N ASP A 136 -24.07 -8.71 26.96
CA ASP A 136 -23.55 -10.09 27.12
C ASP A 136 -22.24 -10.17 27.92
N TRP A 137 -21.92 -9.13 28.69
CA TRP A 137 -20.77 -9.12 29.62
C TRP A 137 -21.18 -8.87 31.08
N MET A 138 -22.46 -9.04 31.41
CA MET A 138 -23.00 -8.79 32.77
C MET A 138 -23.82 -9.94 33.37
N LEU A 139 -23.56 -11.19 32.99
CA LEU A 139 -23.92 -12.39 33.77
C LEU A 139 -22.82 -13.45 33.68
#